data_AF-A0A379WY62-F1
#
_entry.id   AF-A0A379WY62-F1
#
_cell.length_a   1.000
_cell.length_b   1.000
_cell.length_c   1.000
_cell.angle_alpha   90.00
_cell.angle_beta   90.00
_cell.angle_gamma   90.00
#
_symmetry.space_group_name_H-M   'P 1'
#
loop_
_entity.id
_entity.type
_entity.pdbx_description
1 polymer ?
#
loop_
_entity_poly.entity_id
_entity_poly.type
_entity_poly.pdbx_seq_one_letter_code
_entity_poly.pdbx_strand_id
1 'polypeptide(L)'
;MSLTNIEQVMPVKLAQALANPLFPALDSALRSGRHIGLDELDNHAFLMDFQEYLEEFYARYNVELIRAPEGFFYLRPRSTTLIPRSVLSELDMMVGKILCYLYLSPERLANEGIFTQQELYDELLTLADEAKLLKLVNNRSTGSDVDRQKLQEKVRLL
;
A
#
# COMPACT_ATOMS: atom_id res chain seq x y z
N MET A 1 -24.42 -16.60 36.95
CA MET A 1 -23.10 -17.28 36.88
C MET A 1 -22.72 -17.44 35.42
N SER A 2 -21.75 -16.66 34.93
CA SER A 2 -21.04 -16.95 33.69
C SER A 2 -19.57 -16.58 33.92
N LEU A 3 -18.84 -17.55 34.50
CA LEU A 3 -17.39 -17.55 34.60
C LEU A 3 -16.84 -18.05 33.28
N THR A 4 -16.62 -17.16 32.33
CA THR A 4 -15.69 -17.38 31.21
C THR A 4 -14.89 -16.11 30.98
N ASN A 5 -14.26 -15.60 32.04
CA ASN A 5 -13.08 -14.79 31.86
C ASN A 5 -11.94 -15.79 31.60
N ILE A 6 -11.88 -16.31 30.37
CA ILE A 6 -10.68 -16.98 29.88
C ILE A 6 -9.68 -15.83 29.81
N GLU A 7 -8.78 -15.75 30.77
CA GLU A 7 -7.59 -14.92 30.62
C GLU A 7 -6.95 -15.34 29.30
N GLN A 8 -7.14 -14.54 28.25
CA GLN A 8 -6.46 -14.72 26.98
C GLN A 8 -4.99 -14.40 27.25
N VAL A 9 -4.28 -15.39 27.76
CA VAL A 9 -2.84 -15.32 27.98
C VAL A 9 -2.20 -15.11 26.62
N MET A 10 -1.31 -14.13 26.53
CA MET A 10 -0.59 -13.82 25.30
C MET A 10 0.17 -15.07 24.82
N PRO A 11 -0.02 -15.52 23.57
CA PRO A 11 0.77 -16.62 23.01
C PRO A 11 2.27 -16.33 23.09
N VAL A 12 3.08 -17.33 23.44
CA VAL A 12 4.53 -17.17 23.60
C VAL A 12 5.19 -16.68 22.31
N LYS A 13 4.75 -17.20 21.15
CA LYS A 13 5.24 -16.75 19.84
C LYS A 13 4.84 -15.31 19.53
N LEU A 14 3.68 -14.84 20.00
CA LEU A 14 3.32 -13.43 19.87
C LEU A 14 4.27 -12.57 20.70
N ALA A 15 4.57 -12.94 21.95
CA ALA A 15 5.53 -12.22 22.77
C ALA A 15 6.93 -12.18 22.12
N GLN A 16 7.37 -13.28 21.50
CA GLN A 16 8.62 -13.34 20.73
C GLN A 16 8.59 -12.40 19.51
N ALA A 17 7.49 -12.37 18.76
CA ALA A 17 7.33 -11.46 17.63
C ALA A 17 7.40 -10.00 18.07
N LEU A 18 6.68 -9.63 19.14
CA LEU A 18 6.65 -8.26 19.68
C LEU A 18 7.99 -7.83 20.29
N ALA A 19 8.78 -8.76 20.79
CA ALA A 19 10.13 -8.51 21.32
C ALA A 19 11.21 -8.47 20.24
N ASN A 20 10.89 -8.83 18.99
CA ASN A 20 11.85 -8.80 17.89
C ASN A 20 12.22 -7.33 17.56
N PRO A 21 13.51 -6.99 17.41
CA PRO A 21 13.95 -5.63 17.06
C PRO A 21 13.35 -5.04 15.78
N LEU A 22 12.93 -5.89 14.83
CA LEU A 22 12.29 -5.45 13.58
C LEU A 22 10.88 -4.93 13.81
N PHE A 23 10.17 -5.45 14.82
CA PHE A 23 8.74 -5.24 15.00
C PHE A 23 8.33 -3.76 15.13
N PRO A 24 8.99 -2.89 15.93
CA PRO A 24 8.53 -1.52 16.11
C PRO A 24 8.52 -0.68 14.81
N ALA A 25 9.57 -0.83 13.99
CA ALA A 25 9.67 -0.12 12.72
C ALA A 25 8.68 -0.69 11.69
N LEU A 26 8.57 -2.02 11.64
CA LEU A 26 7.65 -2.72 10.77
C LEU A 26 6.17 -2.43 11.10
N ASP A 27 5.81 -2.42 12.38
CA ASP A 27 4.46 -2.06 12.86
C ASP A 27 4.10 -0.64 12.44
N SER A 28 5.03 0.31 12.63
CA SER A 28 4.82 1.69 12.20
C SER A 28 4.62 1.81 10.68
N ALA A 29 5.39 1.05 9.89
CA ALA A 29 5.27 1.01 8.44
C ALA A 29 3.94 0.38 7.98
N LEU A 30 3.53 -0.72 8.60
CA LEU A 30 2.26 -1.38 8.30
C LEU A 30 1.07 -0.47 8.63
N ARG A 31 1.10 0.21 9.78
CA ARG A 31 0.04 1.14 10.19
C ARG A 31 -0.04 2.40 9.33
N SER A 32 1.05 2.82 8.69
CA SER A 32 1.03 3.92 7.72
C SER A 32 0.50 3.49 6.35
N GLY A 33 0.16 2.21 6.16
CA GLY A 33 -0.36 1.66 4.92
C GLY A 33 0.72 1.15 3.97
N ARG A 34 1.96 0.99 4.42
CA ARG A 34 3.04 0.41 3.59
C ARG A 34 2.75 -1.05 3.29
N HIS A 35 2.97 -1.45 2.04
CA HIS A 35 2.95 -2.85 1.62
C HIS A 35 4.37 -3.42 1.73
N ILE A 36 4.51 -4.60 2.33
CA ILE A 36 5.80 -5.25 2.58
C ILE A 36 5.97 -6.40 1.59
N GLY A 37 6.81 -6.18 0.58
CA GLY A 37 7.10 -7.13 -0.50
C GLY A 37 8.35 -7.99 -0.24
N LEU A 38 8.73 -8.77 -1.24
CA LEU A 38 9.91 -9.65 -1.20
C LEU A 38 11.23 -8.87 -1.23
N ASP A 39 11.21 -7.61 -1.67
CA ASP A 39 12.40 -6.74 -1.70
C ASP A 39 12.87 -6.37 -0.27
N GLU A 40 11.98 -6.43 0.71
CA GLU A 40 12.28 -6.22 2.14
C GLU A 40 12.47 -7.55 2.86
N LEU A 41 13.50 -8.31 2.47
CA LEU A 41 13.77 -9.70 2.90
C LEU A 41 13.58 -9.95 4.40
N ASP A 42 14.20 -9.14 5.26
CA ASP A 42 14.14 -9.32 6.72
C ASP A 42 12.72 -9.13 7.27
N ASN A 43 12.03 -8.07 6.82
CA ASN A 43 10.66 -7.78 7.22
C ASN A 43 9.70 -8.84 6.69
N HIS A 44 9.90 -9.29 5.45
CA HIS A 44 9.06 -10.29 4.81
C HIS A 44 9.19 -11.65 5.49
N ALA A 45 10.42 -12.11 5.74
CA ALA A 45 10.68 -13.35 6.47
C ALA A 45 10.09 -13.30 7.88
N PHE A 46 10.24 -12.18 8.60
CA PHE A 46 9.63 -11.97 9.90
C PHE A 46 8.10 -12.10 9.87
N LEU A 47 7.44 -11.48 8.88
CA LEU A 47 5.99 -11.59 8.72
C LEU A 47 5.55 -13.01 8.39
N MET A 48 6.31 -13.74 7.57
CA MET A 48 6.04 -15.14 7.25
C MET A 48 6.13 -16.04 8.50
N ASP A 49 7.14 -15.85 9.34
CA ASP A 49 7.37 -16.68 10.53
C ASP A 49 6.32 -16.48 11.64
N PHE A 50 5.79 -15.26 11.75
CA PHE A 50 4.87 -14.86 12.82
C PHE A 50 3.46 -14.48 12.33
N GLN A 51 3.12 -14.81 11.07
CA GLN A 51 1.88 -14.39 10.42
C GLN A 51 0.63 -14.64 11.28
N GLU A 52 0.43 -15.88 11.73
CA GLU A 52 -0.74 -16.31 12.53
C GLU A 52 -0.93 -15.45 13.78
N TYR A 53 0.17 -15.14 14.49
CA TYR A 53 0.14 -14.37 15.72
C TYR A 53 -0.04 -12.87 15.48
N LEU A 54 0.57 -12.35 14.41
CA LEU A 54 0.44 -10.96 14.03
C LEU A 54 -0.97 -10.67 13.47
N GLU A 55 -1.60 -11.63 12.79
CA GLU A 55 -3.01 -11.57 12.42
C GLU A 55 -3.90 -11.38 13.64
N GLU A 56 -3.73 -12.19 14.69
CA GLU A 56 -4.47 -12.02 15.96
C GLU A 56 -4.17 -10.67 16.62
N PHE A 57 -2.91 -10.23 16.60
CA PHE A 57 -2.52 -8.94 17.16
C PHE A 57 -3.21 -7.76 16.48
N TYR A 58 -3.18 -7.70 15.14
CA TYR A 58 -3.83 -6.62 14.38
C TYR A 58 -5.36 -6.73 14.40
N ALA A 59 -5.91 -7.94 14.54
CA ALA A 59 -7.35 -8.14 14.69
C ALA A 59 -7.92 -7.40 15.91
N ARG A 60 -7.12 -7.23 16.98
CA ARG A 60 -7.50 -6.41 18.16
C ARG A 60 -7.74 -4.94 17.84
N TYR A 61 -7.15 -4.45 16.74
CA TYR A 61 -7.37 -3.10 16.23
C TYR A 61 -8.45 -3.03 15.16
N ASN A 62 -9.23 -4.12 14.97
CA ASN A 62 -10.19 -4.28 13.88
C ASN A 62 -9.53 -4.07 12.50
N VAL A 63 -8.33 -4.64 12.33
CA VAL A 63 -7.55 -4.62 11.09
C VAL A 63 -7.14 -6.05 10.76
N GLU A 64 -7.14 -6.39 9.47
CA GLU A 64 -6.66 -7.68 8.99
C GLU A 64 -5.23 -7.52 8.46
N LEU A 65 -4.31 -8.37 8.92
CA LEU A 65 -3.04 -8.55 8.22
C LEU A 65 -3.29 -9.50 7.04
N ILE A 66 -3.10 -9.01 5.83
CA ILE A 66 -3.39 -9.76 4.60
C ILE A 66 -2.08 -10.06 3.88
N ARG A 67 -1.90 -11.32 3.47
CA ARG A 67 -0.93 -11.72 2.45
C ARG A 67 -1.63 -11.83 1.10
N ALA A 68 -1.25 -10.98 0.15
CA ALA A 68 -1.75 -11.06 -1.21
C ALA A 68 -1.27 -12.36 -1.91
N PRO A 69 -1.96 -12.85 -2.95
CA PRO A 69 -1.50 -14.01 -3.73
C PRO A 69 -0.13 -13.77 -4.36
N GLU A 70 0.19 -12.51 -4.70
CA GLU A 70 1.50 -12.07 -5.19
C GLU A 70 2.60 -12.09 -4.12
N GLY A 71 2.26 -12.41 -2.87
CA GLY A 71 3.22 -12.69 -1.79
C GLY A 71 3.56 -11.52 -0.86
N PHE A 72 3.09 -10.30 -1.12
CA PHE A 72 3.30 -9.15 -0.24
C PHE A 72 2.26 -9.05 0.88
N PHE A 73 2.63 -8.39 1.99
CA PHE A 73 1.76 -8.14 3.14
C PHE A 73 1.27 -6.70 3.22
N TYR A 74 0.07 -6.49 3.73
CA TYR A 74 -0.46 -5.16 4.06
C TYR A 74 -1.57 -5.25 5.11
N LEU A 75 -1.86 -4.13 5.76
CA LEU A 75 -2.99 -4.01 6.67
C LEU A 75 -4.25 -3.58 5.92
N ARG A 76 -5.34 -4.33 6.09
CA ARG A 76 -6.66 -4.00 5.56
C ARG A 76 -7.59 -3.60 6.72
N PRO A 77 -7.88 -2.29 6.89
CA PRO A 77 -8.74 -1.86 7.97
C PRO A 77 -10.20 -2.29 7.76
N ARG A 78 -10.87 -2.79 8.80
CA ARG A 78 -12.33 -3.01 8.78
C ARG A 78 -13.08 -1.69 8.98
N SER A 79 -14.41 -1.70 8.84
CA SER A 79 -15.26 -0.51 9.08
C SER A 79 -15.17 0.03 10.51
N THR A 80 -14.84 -0.82 11.48
CA THR A 80 -14.69 -0.50 12.91
C THR A 80 -13.22 -0.35 13.34
N THR A 81 -12.31 -0.11 12.39
CA THR A 81 -10.88 0.00 12.67
C THR A 81 -10.56 1.04 13.76
N LEU A 82 -9.62 0.71 14.64
CA LEU A 82 -9.06 1.63 15.63
C LEU A 82 -7.83 2.37 15.11
N ILE A 83 -7.29 1.97 13.96
CA ILE A 83 -6.16 2.61 13.30
C ILE A 83 -6.72 3.61 12.27
N PRO A 84 -6.24 4.88 12.25
CA PRO A 84 -6.69 5.87 11.28
C PRO A 84 -6.55 5.35 9.84
N ARG A 85 -7.63 5.47 9.07
CA ARG A 85 -7.70 5.07 7.67
C ARG A 85 -7.65 6.31 6.78
N SER A 86 -6.86 6.24 5.72
CA SER A 86 -6.91 7.15 4.57
C SER A 86 -7.39 6.41 3.33
N VAL A 87 -7.89 7.15 2.33
CA VAL A 87 -8.31 6.61 1.03
C VAL A 87 -7.55 7.36 -0.06
N LEU A 88 -7.02 6.61 -1.02
CA LEU A 88 -6.33 7.15 -2.19
C LEU A 88 -7.29 7.96 -3.07
N SER A 89 -6.79 9.04 -3.65
CA SER A 89 -7.53 9.84 -4.61
C SER A 89 -7.75 9.07 -5.93
N GLU A 90 -8.68 9.53 -6.77
CA GLU A 90 -8.87 8.90 -8.10
C GLU A 90 -7.58 8.97 -8.93
N LEU A 91 -6.80 10.06 -8.83
CA LEU A 91 -5.54 10.22 -9.53
C LEU A 91 -4.50 9.21 -9.01
N ASP A 92 -4.40 9.03 -7.68
CA ASP A 92 -3.47 8.08 -7.06
C ASP A 92 -3.79 6.65 -7.53
N MET A 93 -5.08 6.31 -7.60
CA MET A 93 -5.54 5.02 -8.09
C MET A 93 -5.23 4.82 -9.58
N MET A 94 -5.30 5.88 -10.38
CA MET A 94 -4.92 5.81 -11.79
C MET A 94 -3.42 5.60 -11.94
N VAL A 95 -2.59 6.38 -11.24
CA VAL A 95 -1.13 6.20 -11.23
C VAL A 95 -0.76 4.79 -10.80
N GLY A 96 -1.37 4.26 -9.73
CA GLY A 96 -1.15 2.88 -9.28
C GLY A 96 -1.48 1.81 -10.34
N LYS A 97 -2.53 2.02 -11.14
CA LYS A 97 -2.88 1.12 -12.25
C LYS A 97 -1.85 1.18 -13.37
N ILE A 98 -1.33 2.37 -13.69
CA ILE A 98 -0.27 2.52 -14.71
C ILE A 98 1.03 1.89 -14.23
N LEU A 99 1.39 2.05 -12.95
CA LEU A 99 2.53 1.34 -12.36
C LEU A 99 2.38 -0.18 -12.48
N CYS A 100 1.19 -0.72 -12.24
CA CYS A 100 0.90 -2.13 -12.44
C CYS A 100 1.01 -2.54 -13.93
N TYR A 101 0.53 -1.70 -14.85
CA TYR A 101 0.67 -1.93 -16.29
C TYR A 101 2.13 -1.97 -16.73
N LEU A 102 2.94 -0.99 -16.32
CA LEU A 102 4.39 -0.96 -16.56
C LEU A 102 5.09 -2.18 -15.96
N TYR A 103 4.69 -2.60 -14.75
CA TYR A 103 5.23 -3.79 -14.09
C TYR A 103 4.98 -5.09 -14.89
N LEU A 104 3.89 -5.14 -15.67
CA LEU A 104 3.51 -6.27 -16.51
C LEU A 104 3.99 -6.13 -17.97
N SER A 105 4.47 -4.94 -18.38
CA SER A 105 4.96 -4.70 -19.74
C SER A 105 6.21 -5.55 -20.03
N PRO A 106 6.35 -6.13 -21.24
CA PRO A 106 7.58 -6.82 -21.65
C PRO A 106 8.81 -5.92 -21.62
N GLU A 107 8.64 -4.60 -21.76
CA GLU A 107 9.72 -3.60 -21.70
C GLU A 107 10.35 -3.53 -20.31
N ARG A 108 9.62 -3.92 -19.26
CA ARG A 108 10.17 -4.00 -17.90
C ARG A 108 11.43 -4.84 -17.85
N LEU A 109 11.46 -5.97 -18.56
CA LEU A 109 12.61 -6.88 -18.53
C LEU A 109 13.84 -6.23 -19.18
N ALA A 110 13.63 -5.44 -20.23
CA ALA A 110 14.70 -4.67 -20.88
C ALA A 110 15.22 -3.54 -19.99
N ASN A 111 14.34 -2.96 -19.16
CA ASN A 111 14.67 -1.85 -18.27
C ASN A 111 15.06 -2.28 -16.85
N GLU A 112 15.25 -3.59 -16.60
CA GLU A 112 15.54 -4.16 -15.27
C GLU A 112 14.57 -3.72 -14.16
N GLY A 113 13.32 -3.39 -14.53
CA GLY A 113 12.30 -2.90 -13.60
C GLY A 113 12.43 -1.43 -13.19
N ILE A 114 13.34 -0.66 -13.80
CA ILE A 114 13.49 0.77 -13.56
C ILE A 114 12.68 1.55 -14.60
N PHE A 115 11.85 2.47 -14.14
CA PHE A 115 11.07 3.36 -15.01
C PHE A 115 11.31 4.81 -14.65
N THR A 116 11.24 5.70 -15.65
CA THR A 116 11.35 7.14 -15.40
C THR A 116 9.98 7.77 -15.11
N GLN A 117 10.00 8.92 -14.43
CA GLN A 117 8.76 9.69 -14.22
C GLN A 117 8.11 10.12 -15.53
N GLN A 118 8.91 10.32 -16.58
CA GLN A 118 8.43 10.69 -17.91
C GLN A 118 7.68 9.53 -18.55
N GLU A 119 8.24 8.31 -18.53
CA GLU A 119 7.56 7.10 -19.04
C GLU A 119 6.21 6.86 -18.35
N LEU A 120 6.17 7.00 -17.01
CA LEU A 120 4.93 6.87 -16.25
C LEU A 120 3.88 7.90 -16.69
N TYR A 121 4.31 9.15 -16.88
CA TYR A 121 3.42 10.24 -17.28
C TYR A 121 2.92 10.06 -18.72
N ASP A 122 3.78 9.63 -19.64
CA ASP A 122 3.44 9.40 -21.04
C ASP A 122 2.45 8.23 -21.18
N GLU A 123 2.66 7.14 -20.45
CA GLU A 123 1.71 6.01 -20.41
C GLU A 123 0.38 6.39 -19.74
N LEU A 124 0.41 7.23 -18.71
CA LEU A 124 -0.79 7.76 -18.08
C LEU A 124 -1.63 8.58 -19.07
N LEU A 125 -1.01 9.45 -19.88
CA LEU A 125 -1.71 10.20 -20.92
C LEU A 125 -2.17 9.33 -22.09
N THR A 126 -1.46 8.23 -22.36
CA THR A 126 -1.80 7.28 -23.43
C THR A 126 -3.04 6.44 -23.08
N LEU A 127 -3.13 5.97 -21.84
CA LEU A 127 -4.16 5.03 -21.42
C LEU A 127 -5.38 5.70 -20.77
N ALA A 128 -5.27 6.95 -20.33
CA ALA A 128 -6.36 7.68 -19.70
C ALA A 128 -6.87 8.85 -20.53
N ASP A 129 -8.15 9.20 -20.33
CA ASP A 129 -8.74 10.40 -20.92
C ASP A 129 -8.11 11.66 -20.29
N GLU A 130 -7.29 12.36 -21.08
CA GLU A 130 -6.62 13.60 -20.69
C GLU A 130 -7.62 14.65 -20.17
N ALA A 131 -8.79 14.78 -20.80
CA ALA A 131 -9.80 15.75 -20.36
C ALA A 131 -10.36 15.41 -18.97
N LYS A 132 -10.44 14.13 -18.63
CA LYS A 132 -10.84 13.67 -17.30
C LYS A 132 -9.72 13.90 -16.28
N LEU A 133 -8.48 13.59 -16.63
CA LEU A 133 -7.31 13.82 -15.77
C LEU A 133 -7.15 15.29 -15.39
N LEU A 134 -7.28 16.20 -16.35
CA LEU A 134 -7.19 17.63 -16.11
C LEU A 134 -8.29 18.14 -15.19
N LYS A 135 -9.49 17.55 -15.23
CA LYS A 135 -10.58 17.85 -14.30
C LYS A 135 -10.27 17.43 -12.86
N LEU A 136 -9.47 16.38 -12.65
CA LEU A 136 -8.99 15.98 -11.31
C LEU A 136 -7.99 17.00 -10.72
N VAL A 137 -7.35 17.80 -11.58
CA VAL A 137 -6.46 18.89 -11.17
C VAL A 137 -7.26 20.17 -10.95
N ASN A 138 -8.13 20.51 -11.88
CA ASN A 138 -8.95 21.72 -11.87
C ASN A 138 -10.29 21.46 -12.57
N ASN A 139 -11.39 21.54 -11.82
CA ASN A 139 -12.75 21.24 -12.30
C ASN A 139 -13.18 22.06 -13.53
N ARG A 140 -12.55 23.22 -13.78
CA ARG A 140 -12.84 24.10 -14.93
C ARG A 140 -11.73 24.10 -15.98
N SER A 141 -10.81 23.15 -15.92
CA SER A 141 -9.73 23.07 -16.91
C SER A 141 -10.28 22.87 -18.31
N THR A 142 -9.71 23.60 -19.26
CA THR A 142 -9.97 23.48 -20.71
C THR A 142 -8.76 22.94 -21.46
N GLY A 143 -7.76 22.36 -20.77
CA GLY A 143 -6.51 21.91 -21.40
C GLY A 143 -5.45 22.99 -21.53
N SER A 144 -5.38 23.93 -20.57
CA SER A 144 -4.29 24.91 -20.55
C SER A 144 -2.95 24.26 -20.22
N ASP A 145 -1.85 24.80 -20.77
CA ASP A 145 -0.50 24.30 -20.46
C ASP A 145 -0.17 24.39 -18.96
N VAL A 146 -0.77 25.36 -18.25
CA VAL A 146 -0.64 25.49 -16.79
C VAL A 146 -1.33 24.33 -16.06
N ASP A 147 -2.50 23.89 -16.50
CA ASP A 147 -3.19 22.74 -15.90
C ASP A 147 -2.42 21.44 -16.15
N ARG A 148 -1.78 21.30 -17.33
CA ARG A 148 -0.90 20.18 -17.66
C ARG A 148 0.34 20.13 -16.77
N GLN A 149 0.99 21.28 -16.54
CA GLN A 149 2.13 21.35 -15.60
C GLN A 149 1.72 20.95 -14.18
N LYS A 150 0.57 21.43 -13.71
CA LYS A 150 0.04 21.04 -12.38
C LYS A 150 -0.32 19.56 -12.29
N LEU A 151 -0.81 18.96 -13.38
CA LEU A 151 -1.03 17.52 -13.44
C LEU A 151 0.29 16.77 -13.29
N GLN A 152 1.31 17.16 -14.03
CA GLN A 152 2.65 16.55 -13.96
C GLN A 152 3.26 16.70 -12.56
N GLU A 153 3.15 17.87 -11.94
CA GLU A 153 3.61 18.09 -10.55
C GLU A 153 2.85 17.21 -9.55
N LYS A 154 1.53 17.07 -9.69
CA LYS A 154 0.76 16.16 -8.83
C LYS A 154 1.19 14.71 -9.02
N VAL A 155 1.33 14.23 -10.25
CA VAL A 155 1.79 12.86 -10.54
C VAL A 155 3.20 12.63 -9.98
N ARG A 156 4.08 13.64 -10.03
CA ARG A 156 5.44 13.55 -9.49
C ARG A 156 5.51 13.41 -7.96
N LEU A 157 4.50 13.89 -7.25
CA LEU A 157 4.42 13.83 -5.78
C LEU A 157 3.76 12.53 -5.28
N LEU A 158 3.24 11.69 -6.19
CA LEU A 158 2.63 10.39 -5.91
C LEU A 158 3.66 9.27 -6.08
#